data_AF-A0A5B0LPK8-F1
#
_entry.id   AF-A0A5B0LPK8-F1
#
_cell.length_a   1.000
_cell.length_b   1.000
_cell.length_c   1.000
_cell.angle_alpha   90.00
_cell.angle_beta   90.00
_cell.angle_gamma   90.00
#
_symmetry.space_group_name_H-M   'P 1'
#
loop_
_entity.id
_entity.type
_entity.pdbx_description
1 polymer ?
#
loop_
_entity_poly.entity_id
_entity_poly.type
_entity_poly.pdbx_seq_one_letter_code
_entity_poly.pdbx_strand_id
1 'polypeptide(L)'
;MLLKSSAYVDVETKKRPQKKPVTIENLVKLTEILIDGEPFQRALLDLSVVAFWGMARLAKLSSGPLRRTASLMTGDVELVYKQRENLAKLTVCGAKTVNPSQSQIIYLKELPHMLCPVLAIKRRLAKSKGTNTSLFGYNDPNGNRCGK
;
A
#
# COMPACT_ATOMS: atom_id res chain seq x y z
N MET A 1 38.94 -18.84 19.58
CA MET A 1 38.04 -19.53 20.55
C MET A 1 37.83 -18.58 21.72
N LEU A 2 36.65 -18.19 22.20
CA LEU A 2 35.29 -18.73 22.13
C LEU A 2 34.27 -17.57 21.96
N LEU A 3 33.33 -17.73 21.03
CA LEU A 3 32.07 -16.96 21.01
C LEU A 3 31.23 -17.38 22.22
N LYS A 4 30.74 -16.41 23.01
CA LYS A 4 29.61 -16.64 23.92
C LYS A 4 28.32 -16.44 23.16
N SER A 5 27.78 -17.56 22.67
CA SER A 5 26.42 -17.69 22.16
C SER A 5 25.42 -17.47 23.31
N SER A 6 24.49 -16.55 23.16
CA SER A 6 23.23 -16.57 23.91
C SER A 6 22.12 -16.91 22.93
N ALA A 7 21.85 -18.20 22.82
CA ALA A 7 20.64 -18.74 22.22
C ALA A 7 19.78 -19.21 23.38
N TYR A 8 18.77 -18.42 23.77
CA TYR A 8 17.61 -18.96 24.46
C TYR A 8 16.43 -18.00 24.31
N VAL A 9 15.24 -18.57 24.30
CA VAL A 9 13.93 -17.92 24.16
C VAL A 9 13.50 -17.66 22.71
N ASP A 10 13.61 -18.68 21.85
CA ASP A 10 12.57 -18.90 20.83
C ASP A 10 11.39 -19.55 21.58
N VAL A 11 10.60 -18.70 22.27
CA VAL A 11 9.33 -19.13 22.85
C VAL A 11 8.48 -19.65 21.70
N GLU A 12 8.18 -20.94 21.77
CA GLU A 12 7.17 -21.65 21.00
C GLU A 12 5.91 -20.78 20.88
N THR A 13 5.88 -19.95 19.86
CA THR A 13 4.73 -19.11 19.60
C THR A 13 3.72 -20.04 18.97
N LYS A 14 2.77 -20.53 19.78
CA LYS A 14 1.57 -21.24 19.33
C LYS A 14 1.16 -20.70 17.96
N LYS A 15 1.10 -21.58 16.94
CA LYS A 15 0.71 -21.21 15.56
C LYS A 15 -0.54 -20.34 15.66
N ARG A 16 -0.38 -19.03 15.39
CA ARG A 16 -1.49 -18.08 15.45
C ARG A 16 -2.60 -18.63 14.57
N PRO A 17 -3.87 -18.60 15.01
CA PRO A 17 -4.98 -19.05 14.19
C PRO A 17 -4.87 -18.36 12.82
N GLN A 18 -5.00 -19.14 11.75
CA GLN A 18 -4.91 -18.60 10.39
C GLN A 18 -5.96 -17.50 10.27
N LYS A 19 -5.50 -16.27 10.01
CA LYS A 19 -6.41 -15.15 9.81
C LYS A 19 -7.26 -15.46 8.59
N LYS A 20 -8.59 -15.34 8.72
CA LYS A 20 -9.49 -15.47 7.58
C LYS A 20 -9.08 -14.48 6.48
N PRO A 21 -9.18 -14.86 5.20
CA PRO A 21 -8.93 -13.93 4.10
C PRO A 21 -9.78 -12.66 4.23
N VAL A 22 -9.21 -11.52 3.81
CA VAL A 22 -9.99 -10.29 3.67
C VAL A 22 -10.99 -10.53 2.52
N THR A 23 -12.28 -10.31 2.75
CA THR A 23 -13.33 -10.46 1.74
C THR A 23 -13.76 -9.11 1.20
N ILE A 24 -14.48 -9.10 0.06
CA ILE A 24 -15.08 -7.88 -0.50
C ILE A 24 -16.03 -7.22 0.52
N GLU A 25 -16.79 -8.01 1.29
CA GLU A 25 -17.67 -7.49 2.35
C GLU A 25 -16.89 -6.70 3.41
N ASN A 26 -15.68 -7.13 3.75
CA ASN A 26 -14.82 -6.38 4.66
C ASN A 26 -14.43 -5.02 4.05
N LEU A 27 -14.16 -4.96 2.73
CA LEU A 27 -13.88 -3.69 2.05
C LEU A 27 -15.11 -2.78 1.96
N VAL A 28 -16.30 -3.34 1.75
CA VAL A 28 -17.55 -2.57 1.75
C VAL A 28 -17.75 -1.91 3.12
N LYS A 29 -17.67 -2.68 4.21
CA LYS A 29 -17.76 -2.14 5.58
C LYS A 29 -16.69 -1.10 5.89
N LEU A 30 -15.44 -1.34 5.46
CA LEU A 30 -14.37 -0.35 5.60
C LEU A 30 -14.69 0.93 4.82
N THR A 31 -15.33 0.82 3.66
CA THR A 31 -15.69 1.99 2.86
C THR A 31 -16.76 2.82 3.54
N GLU A 32 -17.81 2.18 4.07
CA GLU A 32 -18.87 2.85 4.83
C GLU A 32 -18.32 3.67 6.01
N ILE A 33 -17.26 3.17 6.66
CA ILE A 33 -16.65 3.83 7.81
C ILE A 33 -15.68 4.96 7.39
N LEU A 34 -14.94 4.79 6.29
CA LEU A 34 -13.77 5.61 5.99
C LEU A 34 -13.96 6.61 4.84
N ILE A 35 -15.00 6.46 4.01
CA ILE A 35 -15.15 7.26 2.78
C ILE A 35 -15.32 8.76 3.06
N ASP A 36 -16.07 9.11 4.09
CA ASP A 36 -16.32 10.51 4.48
C ASP A 36 -15.37 11.02 5.56
N GLY A 37 -14.46 10.17 6.04
CA GLY A 37 -13.53 10.50 7.12
C GLY A 37 -12.42 11.48 6.74
N GLU A 38 -11.48 11.65 7.68
CA GLU A 38 -10.31 12.52 7.56
C GLU A 38 -9.37 12.11 6.41
N PRO A 39 -8.46 13.00 5.95
CA PRO A 39 -7.52 12.69 4.86
C PRO A 39 -6.73 11.38 5.05
N PHE A 40 -6.38 11.06 6.30
CA PHE A 40 -5.77 9.78 6.67
C PHE A 40 -6.69 8.59 6.39
N GLN A 41 -7.95 8.64 6.83
CA GLN A 41 -8.93 7.57 6.68
C GLN A 41 -9.21 7.29 5.21
N ARG A 42 -9.36 8.33 4.39
CA ARG A 42 -9.51 8.19 2.94
C ARG A 42 -8.26 7.61 2.28
N ALA A 43 -7.07 8.00 2.73
CA ALA A 43 -5.81 7.41 2.24
C ALA A 43 -5.69 5.93 2.61
N LEU A 44 -6.08 5.57 3.83
CA LEU A 44 -6.10 4.19 4.32
C LEU A 44 -7.11 3.32 3.56
N LEU A 45 -8.28 3.88 3.22
CA LEU A 45 -9.26 3.22 2.38
C LEU A 45 -8.71 2.93 0.98
N ASP A 46 -8.18 3.96 0.31
CA ASP A 46 -7.57 3.80 -1.02
C ASP A 46 -6.40 2.79 -1.00
N LEU A 47 -5.56 2.83 0.04
CA LEU A 47 -4.48 1.86 0.28
C LEU A 47 -5.04 0.44 0.41
N SER A 48 -6.13 0.26 1.16
CA SER A 48 -6.75 -1.05 1.38
C SER A 48 -7.35 -1.62 0.10
N VAL A 49 -8.03 -0.78 -0.70
CA VAL A 49 -8.58 -1.17 -2.01
C VAL A 49 -7.46 -1.60 -2.95
N VAL A 50 -6.38 -0.82 -3.05
CA VAL A 50 -5.24 -1.12 -3.91
C VAL A 50 -4.51 -2.39 -3.45
N ALA A 51 -4.30 -2.55 -2.15
CA ALA A 51 -3.65 -3.73 -1.59
C ALA A 51 -4.47 -5.01 -1.84
N PHE A 52 -5.79 -4.92 -1.68
CA PHE A 52 -6.70 -6.03 -1.91
C PHE A 52 -6.66 -6.51 -3.37
N TRP A 53 -6.92 -5.62 -4.33
CA TRP A 53 -6.94 -5.98 -5.75
C TRP A 53 -5.55 -6.29 -6.32
N GLY A 54 -4.51 -5.67 -5.75
CA GLY A 54 -3.12 -5.94 -6.10
C GLY A 54 -2.54 -7.20 -5.44
N MET A 55 -3.32 -7.92 -4.63
CA MET A 55 -2.87 -9.05 -3.81
C MET A 55 -1.60 -8.73 -3.02
N ALA A 56 -1.48 -7.49 -2.57
CA ALA A 56 -0.30 -6.94 -1.92
C ALA A 56 -0.51 -6.78 -0.42
N ARG A 57 0.58 -6.91 0.33
CA ARG A 57 0.56 -6.59 1.77
C ARG A 57 0.51 -5.06 1.92
N LEU A 58 -0.34 -4.56 2.81
CA LEU A 58 -0.42 -3.11 3.14
C LEU A 58 0.97 -2.52 3.44
N ALA A 59 1.77 -3.23 4.24
CA ALA A 59 3.13 -2.82 4.62
C ALA A 59 4.11 -2.69 3.43
N LYS A 60 3.78 -3.25 2.27
CA LYS A 60 4.58 -3.11 1.04
C LYS A 60 4.23 -1.85 0.25
N LEU A 61 3.08 -1.25 0.54
CA LEU A 61 2.55 -0.08 -0.17
C LEU A 61 2.56 1.18 0.71
N SER A 62 2.60 1.02 2.03
CA SER A 62 2.64 2.12 3.01
C SER A 62 4.04 2.42 3.52
N SER A 63 4.33 3.70 3.80
CA SER A 63 5.48 4.11 4.61
C SER A 63 5.25 3.71 6.07
N GLY A 64 6.20 2.97 6.65
CA GLY A 64 6.24 2.64 8.08
C GLY A 64 7.48 3.25 8.76
N PRO A 65 7.49 3.40 10.10
CA PRO A 65 8.63 3.97 10.84
C PRO A 65 9.96 3.26 10.56
N LEU A 66 9.89 1.95 10.30
CA LEU A 66 11.05 1.08 10.06
C LEU A 66 11.44 0.96 8.57
N ARG A 67 10.64 1.52 7.65
CA ARG A 67 10.73 1.25 6.20
C ARG A 67 10.41 2.50 5.37
N ARG A 68 10.99 3.65 5.74
CA ARG A 68 10.77 4.93 5.05
C ARG A 68 11.15 4.88 3.56
N THR A 69 12.17 4.11 3.20
CA THR A 69 12.64 3.87 1.82
C THR A 69 11.86 2.82 1.03
N ALA A 70 10.83 2.19 1.61
CA ALA A 70 10.07 1.12 0.96
C ALA A 70 8.65 1.53 0.55
N SER A 71 8.29 2.80 0.74
CA SER A 71 6.95 3.29 0.38
C SER A 71 6.82 3.38 -1.13
N LEU A 72 5.64 3.01 -1.64
CA LEU A 72 5.30 3.25 -3.03
C LEU A 72 5.19 4.76 -3.28
N MET A 73 6.01 5.29 -4.18
CA MET A 73 6.00 6.70 -4.57
C MET A 73 4.99 6.92 -5.69
N THR A 74 4.59 8.17 -5.90
CA THR A 74 3.77 8.56 -7.04
C THR A 74 4.49 8.33 -8.37
N GLY A 75 5.83 8.47 -8.40
CA GLY A 75 6.65 8.18 -9.59
C GLY A 75 6.74 6.68 -9.94
N ASP A 76 6.40 5.79 -9.01
CA ASP A 76 6.37 4.34 -9.23
C ASP A 76 5.07 3.86 -9.90
N VAL A 77 4.17 4.80 -10.24
CA VAL A 77 2.84 4.53 -10.79
C VAL A 77 2.77 4.99 -12.25
N GLU A 78 2.33 4.07 -13.11
CA GLU A 78 2.08 4.33 -14.52
C GLU A 78 0.59 4.05 -14.84
N LEU A 79 -0.14 5.05 -15.33
CA LEU A 79 -1.50 4.88 -15.82
C LEU A 79 -1.44 4.50 -17.31
N VAL A 80 -1.92 3.31 -17.63
CA VAL A 80 -1.88 2.74 -18.98
C VAL A 80 -3.29 2.73 -19.55
N TYR A 81 -3.52 3.53 -20.59
CA TYR A 81 -4.80 3.60 -21.30
C TYR A 81 -4.71 2.77 -22.58
N LYS A 82 -5.50 1.71 -22.68
CA LYS A 82 -5.63 0.88 -23.90
C LYS A 82 -7.05 0.98 -24.45
N GLN A 83 -7.22 0.65 -25.72
CA GLN A 83 -8.53 0.68 -26.39
C GLN A 83 -9.64 -0.12 -25.66
N ARG A 84 -9.27 -1.16 -24.90
CA ARG A 84 -10.22 -2.05 -24.23
C ARG A 84 -10.22 -1.96 -22.70
N GLU A 85 -9.14 -1.45 -22.11
CA GLU A 85 -9.00 -1.42 -20.66
C GLU A 85 -8.02 -0.34 -20.21
N ASN A 86 -8.34 0.29 -19.09
CA ASN A 86 -7.44 1.18 -18.38
C ASN A 86 -6.84 0.44 -17.20
N LEU A 87 -5.53 0.56 -17.03
CA LEU A 87 -4.77 -0.12 -15.99
C LEU A 87 -3.94 0.89 -15.20
N ALA A 88 -3.63 0.55 -13.96
CA ALA A 88 -2.55 1.17 -13.21
C ALA A 88 -1.47 0.12 -12.96
N LYS A 89 -0.25 0.42 -13.38
CA LYS A 89 0.94 -0.39 -13.14
C LYS A 89 1.71 0.21 -11.97
N LEU A 90 1.94 -0.57 -10.92
CA LEU A 90 2.69 -0.17 -9.74
C LEU A 90 4.02 -0.92 -9.72
N THR A 91 5.12 -0.19 -9.58
CA THR A 91 6.46 -0.77 -9.43
C THR A 91 6.86 -0.76 -7.97
N VAL A 92 6.85 -1.92 -7.31
CA VAL A 92 7.11 -2.00 -5.87
C VAL A 92 8.52 -2.52 -5.61
N CYS A 93 9.39 -1.65 -5.09
CA CYS A 93 10.78 -2.00 -4.76
C CYS A 93 10.87 -2.81 -3.46
N GLY A 94 11.56 -3.96 -3.50
CA GLY A 94 11.84 -4.76 -2.32
C GLY A 94 12.92 -4.11 -1.45
N ALA A 95 12.61 -3.84 -0.18
CA ALA A 95 13.53 -3.18 0.76
C ALA A 95 14.62 -4.09 1.36
N LYS A 96 15.20 -5.02 0.60
CA LYS A 96 16.39 -5.75 1.07
C LYS A 96 17.62 -5.21 0.35
N THR A 97 18.35 -4.38 1.09
CA THR A 97 19.76 -4.04 0.88
C THR A 97 20.51 -5.30 0.48
N VAL A 98 21.00 -5.33 -0.76
CA VAL A 98 22.11 -6.13 -1.31
C VAL A 98 21.88 -6.39 -2.81
N ASN A 99 20.67 -6.31 -3.36
CA ASN A 99 20.47 -6.33 -4.82
C ASN A 99 19.20 -5.58 -5.28
N PRO A 100 19.28 -4.59 -6.19
CA PRO A 100 18.13 -3.83 -6.73
C PRO A 100 17.23 -4.64 -7.69
N SER A 101 17.49 -5.95 -7.87
CA SER A 101 16.98 -6.75 -8.99
C SER A 101 15.64 -7.46 -8.76
N GLN A 102 14.89 -7.14 -7.70
CA GLN A 102 13.52 -7.69 -7.49
C GLN A 102 12.51 -6.58 -7.19
N SER A 103 12.30 -5.68 -8.16
CA SER A 103 11.06 -4.92 -8.23
C SER A 103 9.91 -5.85 -8.58
N GLN A 104 8.80 -5.76 -7.86
CA GLN A 104 7.57 -6.48 -8.20
C GLN A 104 6.64 -5.52 -8.92
N ILE A 105 6.17 -5.92 -10.10
CA ILE A 105 5.14 -5.17 -10.82
C ILE A 105 3.77 -5.70 -10.43
N ILE A 106 2.86 -4.78 -10.10
CA ILE A 106 1.45 -5.06 -9.83
C ILE A 106 0.62 -4.34 -10.89
N TYR A 107 -0.24 -5.07 -11.58
CA TYR A 107 -1.22 -4.49 -12.51
C TYR A 107 -2.60 -4.46 -11.84
N LEU A 108 -3.21 -3.29 -11.84
CA LEU A 108 -4.56 -3.06 -11.34
C LEU A 108 -5.46 -2.73 -12.52
N LYS A 109 -6.61 -3.37 -12.58
CA LYS A 109 -7.61 -3.13 -13.63
C LYS A 109 -8.66 -2.12 -13.19
N GLU A 110 -9.10 -1.27 -14.10
CA GLU A 110 -10.25 -0.40 -13.86
C GLU A 110 -11.53 -1.24 -13.79
N LEU A 111 -12.30 -1.03 -12.72
CA LEU A 111 -13.54 -1.76 -12.44
C LEU A 111 -14.71 -0.77 -12.37
N PRO A 112 -15.92 -1.15 -12.83
CA PRO A 112 -17.09 -0.26 -12.89
C PRO A 112 -17.84 -0.18 -11.54
N HIS A 113 -17.13 0.07 -10.45
CA HIS A 113 -17.73 0.18 -9.11
C HIS A 113 -16.88 1.03 -8.15
N MET A 114 -17.44 1.39 -6.98
CA MET A 114 -16.79 2.25 -5.99
C MET A 114 -15.44 1.74 -5.46
N LEU A 115 -15.25 0.41 -5.36
CA LEU A 115 -14.00 -0.23 -4.93
C LEU A 115 -12.97 -0.34 -6.07
N CYS A 116 -13.05 0.50 -7.10
CA CYS A 116 -12.15 0.44 -8.24
C CYS A 116 -10.72 0.85 -7.83
N PRO A 117 -9.72 -0.03 -8.03
CA PRO A 117 -8.34 0.28 -7.63
C PRO A 117 -7.71 1.36 -8.52
N VAL A 118 -8.05 1.44 -9.80
CA VAL A 118 -7.55 2.49 -10.69
C VAL A 118 -8.10 3.86 -10.30
N LEU A 119 -9.38 3.95 -9.91
CA LEU A 119 -9.93 5.21 -9.39
C LEU A 119 -9.28 5.61 -8.06
N ALA A 120 -9.00 4.65 -7.18
CA ALA A 120 -8.25 4.92 -5.94
C ALA A 120 -6.87 5.52 -6.25
N ILE A 121 -6.12 4.93 -7.18
CA ILE A 121 -4.82 5.45 -7.63
C ILE A 121 -4.95 6.87 -8.20
N LYS A 122 -5.92 7.12 -9.10
CA LYS A 122 -6.16 8.45 -9.68
C LYS A 122 -6.45 9.50 -8.60
N ARG A 123 -7.27 9.18 -7.59
CA ARG A 123 -7.53 10.07 -6.44
C ARG A 123 -6.25 10.40 -5.67
N ARG A 124 -5.40 9.40 -5.43
CA ARG A 124 -4.12 9.58 -4.72
C ARG A 124 -3.12 10.44 -5.49
N LEU A 125 -3.00 10.22 -6.79
CA LEU A 125 -2.16 11.05 -7.67
C LEU A 125 -2.65 12.51 -7.72
N ALA A 126 -3.97 12.73 -7.82
CA ALA A 126 -4.51 14.09 -7.77
C ALA A 126 -4.19 14.79 -6.43
N LYS A 127 -4.25 14.06 -5.31
CA LYS A 127 -3.89 14.56 -3.97
C LYS A 127 -2.39 14.85 -3.79
N SER A 128 -1.51 14.31 -4.61
CA SER A 128 -0.08 14.64 -4.58
C SER A 128 0.29 15.88 -5.39
N LYS A 129 -0.65 16.44 -6.17
CA LYS A 129 -0.44 17.65 -6.99
C LYS A 129 0.82 17.57 -7.87
N GLY A 130 1.11 16.39 -8.40
CA GLY A 130 2.30 16.17 -9.26
C GLY A 130 3.64 16.11 -8.52
N THR A 131 3.67 16.20 -7.19
CA THR A 131 4.91 16.09 -6.42
C THR A 131 5.27 14.62 -6.24
N ASN A 132 6.54 14.27 -6.47
CA ASN A 132 7.04 12.92 -6.21
C ASN A 132 7.11 12.64 -4.71
N THR A 133 6.09 11.98 -4.16
CA THR A 133 5.93 11.70 -2.73
C THR A 133 5.31 10.32 -2.53
N SER A 134 5.15 9.86 -1.28
CA SER A 134 4.36 8.66 -1.01
C SER A 134 2.96 8.77 -1.60
N LEU A 135 2.55 7.74 -2.37
CA LEU A 135 1.25 7.67 -3.03
C LEU A 135 0.10 7.72 -2.01
N PHE A 136 0.26 7.02 -0.88
CA PHE A 136 -0.72 6.99 0.20
C PHE A 136 -0.41 8.00 1.33
N GLY A 137 0.57 8.88 1.14
CA GLY A 137 0.86 9.98 2.05
C GLY A 137 -0.27 11.00 2.08
N TYR A 138 -0.65 11.49 3.26
CA TYR A 138 -1.77 12.38 3.48
C TYR A 138 -1.31 13.64 4.22
N ASN A 139 -2.09 14.72 4.16
CA ASN A 139 -1.80 15.92 4.95
C ASN A 139 -2.45 15.77 6.32
N ASP A 140 -1.69 16.05 7.37
CA ASP A 140 -2.21 16.18 8.73
C ASP A 140 -3.10 17.43 8.85
N PRO A 141 -3.84 17.59 9.96
CA PRO A 141 -4.68 18.78 10.19
C PRO A 141 -3.91 20.10 10.19
N ASN A 142 -2.59 20.06 10.43
CA ASN A 142 -1.70 21.22 10.42
C ASN A 142 -1.15 21.54 9.01
N GLY A 143 -1.58 20.80 7.98
CA GLY A 143 -1.13 20.96 6.60
C GLY A 143 0.21 20.29 6.28
N ASN A 144 0.85 19.63 7.25
CA ASN A 144 2.08 18.89 7.03
C ASN A 144 1.78 17.54 6.38
N ARG A 145 2.51 17.22 5.30
CA ARG A 145 2.36 15.92 4.63
C ARG A 145 3.03 14.82 5.47
N CYS A 146 2.22 13.88 5.95
CA CYS A 146 2.66 12.65 6.59
C CYS A 146 3.01 11.60 5.52
N GLY A 147 4.14 10.91 5.70
CA GLY A 147 4.66 9.93 4.75
C GLY A 147 5.51 10.54 3.62
N LYS A 148 6.26 11.61 3.89
CA LYS A 148 7.32 12.09 2.97
C LYS A 148 8.41 11.05 2.76
#